data_AF-A0A4Q2Z9T6-F1
#
_entry.id   AF-A0A4Q2Z9T6-F1
#
_cell.length_a   1.000
_cell.length_b   1.000
_cell.length_c   1.000
_cell.angle_alpha   90.00
_cell.angle_beta   90.00
_cell.angle_gamma   90.00
#
_symmetry.space_group_name_H-M   'P 1'
#
loop_
_entity.id
_entity.type
_entity.pdbx_description
1 polymer ?
#
loop_
_entity_poly.entity_id
_entity_poly.type
_entity_poly.pdbx_seq_one_letter_code
_entity_poly.pdbx_strand_id
1 'polypeptide(L)'
;MKFHVPLFLSLAAPLLADVPETKVETGHERGDAGFKFEAILPPASNDAGTKAKFAVVSGTMDPNSGGFAVLNDGKIPTSNDEPKSNFFFSGKGGRLTVDLEKDTSIESVATYSWHNGGRSAQKYKLYAAAADAKEFDAAPAEGVDPATKGSVEIASVETPGRRGGQYGALVSAKQGGALGKYRHLLFD
;
A
#
# COMPACT_ATOMS: atom_id res chain seq x y z
N MET A 1 -53.91 -0.14 -35.16
CA MET A 1 -52.80 -0.98 -34.67
C MET A 1 -52.08 -0.22 -33.57
N LYS A 2 -52.11 -0.69 -32.32
CA LYS A 2 -51.39 -0.09 -31.19
C LYS A 2 -50.08 -0.85 -30.99
N PHE A 3 -48.95 -0.22 -31.28
CA PHE A 3 -47.63 -0.78 -31.00
C PHE A 3 -47.29 -0.50 -29.52
N HIS A 4 -47.17 -1.56 -28.72
CA HIS A 4 -46.59 -1.47 -27.38
C HIS A 4 -45.08 -1.63 -27.52
N VAL A 5 -44.33 -0.61 -27.13
CA VAL A 5 -42.87 -0.69 -26.97
C VAL A 5 -42.60 -1.12 -25.53
N PRO A 6 -41.92 -2.26 -25.28
CA PRO A 6 -41.55 -2.63 -23.93
C PRO A 6 -40.39 -1.74 -23.47
N LEU A 7 -40.60 -1.03 -22.37
CA LEU A 7 -39.56 -0.31 -21.66
C LEU A 7 -38.75 -1.34 -20.84
N PHE A 8 -37.60 -1.74 -21.36
CA PHE A 8 -36.64 -2.53 -20.59
C PHE A 8 -35.86 -1.61 -19.66
N LEU A 9 -36.17 -1.65 -18.36
CA LEU A 9 -35.29 -1.13 -17.32
C LEU A 9 -34.07 -2.07 -17.22
N SER A 10 -32.96 -1.69 -17.85
CA SER A 10 -31.67 -2.33 -17.59
C SER A 10 -31.15 -1.82 -16.24
N LEU A 11 -31.15 -2.69 -15.22
CA LEU A 11 -30.43 -2.45 -13.99
C LEU A 11 -28.94 -2.60 -14.30
N ALA A 12 -28.25 -1.48 -14.57
CA ALA A 12 -26.79 -1.47 -14.63
C ALA A 12 -26.26 -1.69 -13.20
N ALA A 13 -25.95 -2.93 -12.85
CA ALA A 13 -25.13 -3.20 -11.68
C ALA A 13 -23.78 -2.49 -11.88
N PRO A 14 -23.28 -1.71 -10.90
CA PRO A 14 -21.94 -1.17 -11.02
C PRO A 14 -20.98 -2.35 -11.12
N LEU A 15 -20.21 -2.44 -12.21
CA LEU A 15 -19.06 -3.32 -12.26
C LEU A 15 -18.15 -2.88 -11.10
N LEU A 16 -18.03 -3.73 -10.08
CA LEU A 16 -16.82 -3.71 -9.26
C LEU A 16 -15.66 -3.83 -10.25
N ALA A 17 -14.71 -2.91 -10.19
CA ALA A 17 -13.50 -3.02 -10.99
C ALA A 17 -12.91 -4.41 -10.73
N ASP A 18 -12.67 -5.18 -11.79
CA ASP A 18 -12.07 -6.51 -11.68
C ASP A 18 -10.67 -6.30 -11.11
N VAL A 19 -10.48 -6.60 -9.83
CA VAL A 19 -9.18 -6.48 -9.18
C VAL A 19 -8.34 -7.62 -9.74
N PRO A 20 -7.25 -7.33 -10.47
CA PRO A 20 -6.44 -8.39 -11.06
C PRO A 20 -5.88 -9.27 -9.95
N GLU A 21 -5.71 -10.56 -10.24
CA GLU A 21 -5.03 -11.45 -9.31
C GLU A 21 -3.63 -10.90 -9.03
N THR A 22 -3.31 -10.67 -7.75
CA THR A 22 -2.03 -10.07 -7.36
C THR A 22 -0.98 -11.12 -7.01
N LYS A 23 0.28 -10.79 -7.28
CA LYS A 23 1.46 -11.50 -6.80
C LYS A 23 2.13 -10.65 -5.72
N VAL A 24 2.54 -11.30 -4.63
CA VAL A 24 3.36 -10.67 -3.58
C VAL A 24 4.73 -11.35 -3.56
N GLU A 25 5.78 -10.56 -3.75
CA GLU A 25 7.17 -11.01 -3.64
C GLU A 25 7.80 -10.36 -2.42
N THR A 26 8.60 -11.14 -1.68
CA THR A 26 9.23 -10.67 -0.44
C THR A 26 10.71 -11.02 -0.42
N GLY A 27 11.53 -10.16 0.15
CA GLY A 27 12.97 -10.34 0.26
C GLY A 27 13.45 -10.04 1.67
N HIS A 28 14.52 -10.71 2.09
CA HIS A 28 15.19 -10.46 3.37
C HIS A 28 16.71 -10.49 3.17
N GLU A 29 17.39 -9.45 3.62
CA GLU A 29 18.85 -9.37 3.62
C GLU A 29 19.39 -8.91 4.98
N ARG A 30 20.54 -9.44 5.40
CA ARG A 30 21.07 -9.18 6.76
C ARG A 30 22.10 -8.06 6.85
N GLY A 31 22.81 -7.72 5.77
CA GLY A 31 24.20 -7.28 5.92
C GLY A 31 24.70 -6.09 5.11
N ASP A 32 24.00 -5.59 4.10
CA ASP A 32 24.50 -4.52 3.25
C ASP A 32 23.44 -3.45 3.01
N ALA A 33 23.78 -2.16 3.15
CA ALA A 33 22.87 -1.00 3.03
C ALA A 33 22.24 -0.78 1.62
N GLY A 34 22.13 -1.82 0.80
CA GLY A 34 21.80 -1.73 -0.62
C GLY A 34 20.34 -2.00 -0.98
N PHE A 35 19.55 -2.62 -0.10
CA PHE A 35 18.17 -3.07 -0.40
C PHE A 35 18.08 -3.80 -1.75
N LYS A 36 19.00 -4.73 -1.96
CA LYS A 36 19.09 -5.52 -3.19
C LYS A 36 18.38 -6.85 -2.96
N PHE A 37 17.31 -7.07 -3.70
CA PHE A 37 16.57 -8.32 -3.68
C PHE A 37 16.41 -8.82 -5.11
N GLU A 38 16.40 -10.14 -5.31
CA GLU A 38 16.32 -10.74 -6.65
C GLU A 38 15.04 -10.35 -7.40
N ALA A 39 13.92 -10.25 -6.68
CA ALA A 39 12.59 -10.09 -7.26
C ALA A 39 11.86 -8.81 -6.84
N ILE A 40 12.53 -7.90 -6.13
CA ILE A 40 11.94 -6.63 -5.69
C ILE A 40 12.67 -5.52 -6.40
N LEU A 41 11.90 -4.59 -6.95
CA LEU A 41 12.45 -3.38 -7.54
C LEU A 41 13.32 -2.65 -6.50
N PRO A 42 14.37 -1.93 -6.90
CA PRO A 42 15.03 -1.02 -6.00
C PRO A 42 14.10 0.16 -5.66
N PRO A 43 14.31 0.83 -4.52
CA PRO A 43 13.64 2.09 -4.21
C PRO A 43 13.77 3.08 -5.37
N ALA A 44 12.65 3.65 -5.80
CA ALA A 44 12.60 4.66 -6.85
C ALA A 44 12.33 6.04 -6.25
N SER A 45 12.85 7.09 -6.89
CA SER A 45 12.66 8.49 -6.48
C SER A 45 11.86 9.30 -7.50
N ASN A 46 11.43 8.66 -8.59
CA ASN A 46 10.85 9.29 -9.77
C ASN A 46 9.51 8.64 -10.19
N ASP A 47 8.77 8.08 -9.24
CA ASP A 47 7.48 7.43 -9.48
C ASP A 47 6.29 8.26 -8.93
N ALA A 48 5.09 7.69 -8.97
CA ALA A 48 3.88 8.36 -8.47
C ALA A 48 3.88 8.54 -6.94
N GLY A 49 4.63 7.72 -6.20
CA GLY A 49 4.75 7.78 -4.75
C GLY A 49 5.50 9.02 -4.27
N THR A 50 6.43 9.56 -5.08
CA THR A 50 7.24 10.76 -4.74
C THR A 50 6.41 11.99 -4.34
N LYS A 51 5.16 12.10 -4.79
CA LYS A 51 4.26 13.23 -4.43
C LYS A 51 3.14 12.85 -3.48
N ALA A 52 3.09 11.58 -3.08
CA ALA A 52 2.01 11.07 -2.26
C ALA A 52 1.97 11.75 -0.88
N LYS A 53 0.76 11.91 -0.36
CA LYS A 53 0.51 12.43 0.98
C LYS A 53 0.11 11.29 1.90
N PHE A 54 0.76 11.24 3.05
CA PHE A 54 0.52 10.20 4.05
C PHE A 54 -0.21 10.76 5.26
N ALA A 55 -1.09 9.94 5.85
CA ALA A 55 -1.71 10.25 7.13
C ALA A 55 -1.89 8.98 7.97
N VAL A 56 -1.74 9.11 9.29
CA VAL A 56 -2.13 8.07 10.23
C VAL A 56 -3.63 8.14 10.45
N VAL A 57 -4.33 7.02 10.24
CA VAL A 57 -5.75 6.86 10.56
C VAL A 57 -5.93 6.25 11.95
N SER A 58 -5.11 5.25 12.29
CA SER A 58 -5.10 4.60 13.60
C SER A 58 -3.69 4.20 14.01
N GLY A 59 -3.49 3.95 15.30
CA GLY A 59 -2.17 3.72 15.87
C GLY A 59 -1.45 5.02 16.23
N THR A 60 -0.25 4.89 16.79
CA THR A 60 0.56 6.02 17.24
C THR A 60 1.93 5.95 16.58
N MET A 61 2.26 6.97 15.78
CA MET A 61 3.61 7.13 15.25
C MET A 61 4.60 7.22 16.40
N ASP A 62 5.70 6.47 16.33
CA ASP A 62 6.74 6.53 17.35
C ASP A 62 7.44 7.90 17.34
N PRO A 63 7.68 8.55 18.49
CA PRO A 63 8.39 9.83 18.55
C PRO A 63 9.80 9.80 17.93
N ASN A 64 10.42 8.63 17.85
CA ASN A 64 11.73 8.46 17.24
C ASN A 64 11.68 8.31 15.71
N SER A 65 10.49 8.08 15.13
CA SER A 65 10.29 8.00 13.68
C SER A 65 10.75 9.28 12.97
N GLY A 66 11.11 9.13 11.69
CA GLY A 66 11.38 10.22 10.75
C GLY A 66 10.15 11.00 10.27
N GLY A 67 8.94 10.55 10.63
CA GLY A 67 7.69 11.18 10.18
C GLY A 67 7.29 10.77 8.76
N PHE A 68 6.32 11.46 8.16
CA PHE A 68 5.77 11.06 6.85
C PHE A 68 6.73 11.26 5.68
N ALA A 69 7.63 12.24 5.75
CA ALA A 69 8.50 12.59 4.64
C ALA A 69 9.44 11.44 4.24
N VAL A 70 9.82 10.56 5.17
CA VAL A 70 10.75 9.44 4.89
C VAL A 70 10.08 8.27 4.17
N LEU A 71 8.75 8.29 4.00
CA LEU A 71 8.02 7.26 3.26
C LEU A 71 8.16 7.42 1.74
N ASN A 72 8.53 8.61 1.25
CA ASN A 72 8.64 8.90 -0.17
C ASN A 72 9.74 9.92 -0.53
N ASP A 73 10.78 10.06 0.29
CA ASP A 73 11.92 10.95 0.01
C ASP A 73 12.93 10.38 -1.00
N GLY A 74 12.68 9.16 -1.52
CA GLY A 74 13.54 8.47 -2.46
C GLY A 74 14.84 7.95 -1.84
N LYS A 75 14.92 7.86 -0.51
CA LYS A 75 16.07 7.35 0.22
C LYS A 75 15.75 6.03 0.91
N ILE A 76 16.81 5.37 1.34
CA ILE A 76 16.77 4.19 2.20
C ILE A 76 17.72 4.41 3.39
N PRO A 77 17.43 3.83 4.56
CA PRO A 77 18.35 3.85 5.69
C PRO A 77 19.70 3.25 5.30
N THR A 78 20.79 3.80 5.82
CA THR A 78 22.16 3.29 5.55
C THR A 78 22.73 2.39 6.65
N SER A 79 22.00 2.27 7.76
CA SER A 79 22.32 1.43 8.91
C SER A 79 21.05 0.82 9.50
N ASN A 80 21.23 -0.26 10.25
CA ASN A 80 20.14 -1.03 10.89
C ASN A 80 19.53 -0.34 12.13
N ASP A 81 20.04 0.83 12.51
CA ASP A 81 19.58 1.66 13.62
C ASP A 81 19.51 3.14 13.20
N GLU A 82 18.60 3.43 12.27
CA GLU A 82 18.32 4.79 11.78
C GLU A 82 16.83 5.12 11.90
N PRO A 83 16.28 5.27 13.11
CA PRO A 83 14.85 5.51 13.30
C PRO A 83 14.36 6.79 12.61
N LYS A 84 15.23 7.79 12.45
CA LYS A 84 14.91 9.04 11.74
C LYS A 84 14.88 8.92 10.21
N SER A 85 15.39 7.82 9.66
CA SER A 85 15.26 7.46 8.24
C SER A 85 14.11 6.47 7.99
N ASN A 86 13.30 6.16 9.02
CA ASN A 86 12.23 5.17 8.95
C ASN A 86 10.90 5.70 9.50
N PHE A 87 9.80 5.20 8.95
CA PHE A 87 8.48 5.34 9.55
C PHE A 87 8.12 4.09 10.36
N PHE A 88 7.64 4.27 11.59
CA PHE A 88 7.15 3.15 12.40
C PHE A 88 6.21 3.61 13.53
N PHE A 89 5.32 2.71 13.94
CA PHE A 89 4.43 2.90 15.07
C PHE A 89 5.10 2.50 16.40
N SER A 90 4.71 3.12 17.51
CA SER A 90 5.22 2.79 18.86
C SER A 90 4.60 1.50 19.44
N GLY A 91 3.51 1.01 18.85
CA GLY A 91 2.70 -0.10 19.35
C GLY A 91 2.62 -1.31 18.41
N LYS A 92 1.41 -1.86 18.26
CA LYS A 92 1.14 -3.08 17.47
C LYS A 92 1.06 -2.85 15.96
N GLY A 93 1.23 -1.61 15.50
CA GLY A 93 0.93 -1.18 14.14
C GLY A 93 -0.15 -0.10 14.14
N GLY A 94 -0.75 0.12 12.98
CA GLY A 94 -1.77 1.12 12.76
C GLY A 94 -2.06 1.27 11.27
N ARG A 95 -3.07 2.08 10.96
CA ARG A 95 -3.45 2.37 9.57
C ARG A 95 -2.75 3.59 9.04
N LEU A 96 -2.19 3.45 7.85
CA LEU A 96 -1.54 4.53 7.10
C LEU A 96 -2.24 4.68 5.76
N THR A 97 -2.73 5.88 5.46
CA THR A 97 -3.34 6.19 4.17
C THR A 97 -2.36 6.94 3.28
N VAL A 98 -2.58 6.80 1.98
CA VAL A 98 -1.81 7.44 0.92
C VAL A 98 -2.77 8.08 -0.06
N ASP A 99 -2.63 9.38 -0.31
CA ASP A 99 -3.28 10.10 -1.42
C ASP A 99 -2.23 10.39 -2.49
N LEU A 100 -2.38 9.76 -3.67
CA LEU A 100 -1.52 9.98 -4.85
C LEU A 100 -1.84 11.30 -5.59
N GLU A 101 -2.74 12.12 -5.03
CA GLU A 101 -3.27 13.40 -5.53
C GLU A 101 -4.16 13.30 -6.78
N LYS A 102 -4.01 12.23 -7.57
CA LYS A 102 -4.79 11.94 -8.77
C LYS A 102 -4.92 10.44 -8.98
N ASP A 103 -5.94 10.04 -9.75
CA ASP A 103 -6.03 8.66 -10.22
C ASP A 103 -4.80 8.29 -11.05
N THR A 104 -4.15 7.22 -10.63
CA THR A 104 -2.88 6.75 -11.16
C THR A 104 -3.04 5.30 -11.56
N SER A 105 -2.59 4.94 -12.76
CA SER A 105 -2.45 3.54 -13.15
C SER A 105 -1.25 2.96 -12.41
N ILE A 106 -1.50 2.15 -11.39
CA ILE A 106 -0.47 1.59 -10.52
C ILE A 106 -0.06 0.23 -11.08
N GLU A 107 1.21 0.07 -11.45
CA GLU A 107 1.76 -1.23 -11.88
C GLU A 107 2.17 -2.10 -10.70
N SER A 108 2.76 -1.47 -9.68
CA SER A 108 3.18 -2.15 -8.46
C SER A 108 3.26 -1.20 -7.27
N VAL A 109 3.28 -1.77 -6.08
CA VAL A 109 3.56 -1.08 -4.82
C VAL A 109 4.74 -1.80 -4.16
N ALA A 110 5.83 -1.09 -3.94
CA ALA A 110 7.01 -1.61 -3.26
C ALA A 110 7.20 -0.94 -1.90
N THR A 111 7.54 -1.73 -0.89
CA THR A 111 7.80 -1.25 0.48
C THR A 111 9.10 -1.81 1.02
N TYR A 112 9.79 -1.00 1.82
CA TYR A 112 11.11 -1.32 2.35
C TYR A 112 11.17 -1.00 3.84
N SER A 113 11.86 -1.84 4.60
CA SER A 113 12.05 -1.65 6.04
C SER A 113 13.39 -2.19 6.48
N TRP A 114 14.02 -1.55 7.47
CA TRP A 114 15.25 -2.05 8.08
C TRP A 114 15.30 -1.75 9.57
N HIS A 115 15.65 -2.78 10.34
CA HIS A 115 15.87 -2.68 11.78
C HIS A 115 16.82 -3.80 12.24
N ASN A 116 17.53 -3.60 13.34
CA ASN A 116 18.48 -4.58 13.90
C ASN A 116 17.80 -5.80 14.58
N GLY A 117 16.53 -5.65 14.96
CA GLY A 117 15.70 -6.68 15.60
C GLY A 117 14.38 -6.93 14.88
N GLY A 118 13.45 -7.66 15.51
CA GLY A 118 12.22 -8.16 14.87
C GLY A 118 11.14 -7.14 14.49
N ARG A 119 11.47 -5.84 14.40
CA ARG A 119 10.57 -4.77 13.93
C ARG A 119 10.68 -4.50 12.43
N SER A 120 11.61 -5.15 11.73
CA SER A 120 11.82 -4.96 10.30
C SER A 120 10.88 -5.79 9.42
N ALA A 121 10.33 -6.89 9.94
CA ALA A 121 9.37 -7.69 9.19
C ALA A 121 8.07 -6.90 8.98
N GLN A 122 7.53 -6.98 7.76
CA GLN A 122 6.33 -6.27 7.36
C GLN A 122 5.12 -7.22 7.38
N LYS A 123 4.01 -6.71 7.89
CA LYS A 123 2.71 -7.39 7.85
C LYS A 123 1.63 -6.35 7.71
N TYR A 124 0.89 -6.39 6.61
CA TYR A 124 -0.22 -5.48 6.34
C TYR A 124 -1.13 -6.02 5.24
N LYS A 125 -2.36 -5.51 5.20
CA LYS A 125 -3.21 -5.55 4.02
C LYS A 125 -3.09 -4.24 3.25
N LEU A 126 -3.05 -4.34 1.92
CA LEU A 126 -3.07 -3.20 1.01
C LEU A 126 -4.48 -3.07 0.43
N TYR A 127 -5.09 -1.92 0.64
CA TYR A 127 -6.36 -1.54 0.03
C TYR A 127 -6.16 -0.37 -0.94
N ALA A 128 -7.04 -0.25 -1.92
CA ALA A 128 -7.04 0.88 -2.85
C ALA A 128 -8.46 1.38 -3.18
N ALA A 129 -8.57 2.66 -3.53
CA ALA A 129 -9.82 3.26 -4.02
C ALA A 129 -9.54 4.27 -5.14
N ALA A 130 -10.42 4.30 -6.13
CA ALA A 130 -10.46 5.34 -7.16
C ALA A 130 -10.93 6.67 -6.55
N ALA A 131 -10.60 7.79 -7.20
CA ALA A 131 -11.02 9.11 -6.73
C ALA A 131 -12.56 9.29 -6.66
N ASP A 132 -13.30 8.55 -7.49
CA ASP A 132 -14.77 8.58 -7.57
C ASP A 132 -15.44 7.36 -6.91
N ALA A 133 -14.70 6.60 -6.09
CA ALA A 133 -15.21 5.44 -5.40
C ALA A 133 -16.42 5.80 -4.51
N LYS A 134 -17.53 5.08 -4.70
CA LYS A 134 -18.75 5.27 -3.91
C LYS A 134 -18.50 4.83 -2.47
N GLU A 135 -19.08 5.57 -1.52
CA GLU A 135 -18.98 5.28 -0.08
C GLU A 135 -17.53 5.26 0.45
N PHE A 136 -16.60 5.86 -0.31
CA PHE A 136 -15.20 5.94 0.06
C PHE A 136 -15.02 6.74 1.34
N ASP A 137 -14.45 6.08 2.35
CA ASP A 137 -13.95 6.72 3.56
C ASP A 137 -12.43 6.70 3.51
N ALA A 138 -11.81 7.88 3.46
CA ALA A 138 -10.36 8.00 3.43
C ALA A 138 -9.72 7.73 4.80
N ALA A 139 -10.49 7.63 5.88
CA ALA A 139 -9.99 7.40 7.22
C ALA A 139 -10.90 6.43 8.02
N PRO A 140 -11.09 5.19 7.53
CA PRO A 140 -11.96 4.23 8.20
C PRO A 140 -11.39 3.91 9.57
N ALA A 141 -12.19 4.15 10.61
CA ALA A 141 -11.81 3.95 12.00
C ALA A 141 -11.29 2.53 12.29
N GLU A 142 -10.50 2.37 13.35
CA GLU A 142 -10.01 1.05 13.78
C GLU A 142 -11.17 0.05 13.94
N GLY A 143 -10.99 -1.17 13.42
CA GLY A 143 -12.01 -2.22 13.42
C GLY A 143 -13.06 -2.11 12.31
N VAL A 144 -13.09 -1.02 11.54
CA VAL A 144 -13.92 -0.92 10.33
C VAL A 144 -13.19 -1.54 9.15
N ASP A 145 -13.81 -2.48 8.45
CA ASP A 145 -13.25 -3.06 7.23
C ASP A 145 -13.25 -2.02 6.09
N PRO A 146 -12.09 -1.60 5.55
CA PRO A 146 -12.02 -0.64 4.45
C PRO A 146 -12.79 -1.09 3.19
N ALA A 147 -12.96 -2.41 2.98
CA ALA A 147 -13.73 -2.92 1.86
C ALA A 147 -15.22 -2.55 1.93
N THR A 148 -15.75 -2.33 3.15
CA THR A 148 -17.12 -1.84 3.37
C THR A 148 -17.24 -0.31 3.23
N LYS A 149 -16.14 0.37 2.92
CA LYS A 149 -16.00 1.83 2.83
C LYS A 149 -15.37 2.24 1.51
N GLY A 150 -15.85 1.64 0.41
CA GLY A 150 -15.49 2.02 -0.95
C GLY A 150 -14.08 1.66 -1.40
N SER A 151 -13.27 1.01 -0.56
CA SER A 151 -11.97 0.48 -0.97
C SER A 151 -12.09 -0.97 -1.46
N VAL A 152 -11.10 -1.44 -2.20
CA VAL A 152 -10.94 -2.86 -2.56
C VAL A 152 -9.66 -3.39 -1.93
N GLU A 153 -9.67 -4.62 -1.42
CA GLU A 153 -8.44 -5.29 -0.97
C GLU A 153 -7.62 -5.68 -2.21
N ILE A 154 -6.37 -5.22 -2.26
CA ILE A 154 -5.42 -5.51 -3.34
C ILE A 154 -4.58 -6.72 -2.97
N ALA A 155 -3.99 -6.74 -1.77
CA ALA A 155 -3.12 -7.83 -1.36
C ALA A 155 -3.01 -7.93 0.17
N SER A 156 -2.63 -9.13 0.64
CA SER A 156 -2.16 -9.36 2.01
C SER A 156 -0.65 -9.65 1.95
N VAL A 157 0.15 -8.83 2.64
CA VAL A 157 1.61 -8.90 2.67
C VAL A 157 2.09 -9.41 4.02
N GLU A 158 2.94 -10.42 4.01
CA GLU A 158 3.64 -10.92 5.21
C GLU A 158 5.05 -11.35 4.82
N THR A 159 6.07 -10.61 5.27
CA THR A 159 7.46 -10.98 5.00
C THR A 159 7.93 -12.04 6.01
N PRO A 160 8.60 -13.12 5.58
CA PRO A 160 9.00 -14.19 6.47
C PRO A 160 10.18 -13.76 7.36
N GLY A 161 9.96 -13.67 8.67
CA GLY A 161 11.06 -13.62 9.65
C GLY A 161 10.79 -12.79 10.91
N ARG A 162 11.61 -13.04 11.93
CA ARG A 162 11.69 -12.26 13.18
C ARG A 162 13.08 -11.68 13.42
N ARG A 163 13.96 -11.79 12.43
CA ARG A 163 15.37 -11.41 12.55
C ARG A 163 15.53 -9.98 12.03
N GLY A 164 16.50 -9.26 12.56
CA GLY A 164 16.89 -7.98 11.98
C GLY A 164 17.39 -8.13 10.55
N GLY A 165 17.47 -7.00 9.86
CA GLY A 165 17.85 -6.92 8.46
C GLY A 165 16.87 -6.08 7.66
N GLN A 166 17.17 -6.00 6.36
CA GLN A 166 16.36 -5.32 5.37
C GLN A 166 15.29 -6.26 4.87
N TYR A 167 14.09 -5.72 4.73
CA TYR A 167 12.96 -6.41 4.16
C TYR A 167 12.41 -5.58 3.02
N GLY A 168 12.06 -6.25 1.94
CA GLY A 168 11.31 -5.67 0.84
C GLY A 168 10.01 -6.47 0.65
N ALA A 169 8.97 -5.78 0.19
CA ALA A 169 7.83 -6.42 -0.44
C ALA A 169 7.49 -5.71 -1.77
N LEU A 170 7.04 -6.48 -2.75
CA LEU A 170 6.53 -5.99 -4.04
C LEU A 170 5.16 -6.62 -4.28
N VAL A 171 4.14 -5.78 -4.38
CA VAL A 171 2.80 -6.16 -4.83
C VAL A 171 2.67 -5.78 -6.30
N SER A 172 2.32 -6.72 -7.17
CA SER A 172 2.15 -6.50 -8.61
C SER A 172 1.03 -7.37 -9.18
N ALA A 173 0.54 -7.06 -10.38
CA ALA A 173 -0.42 -7.92 -11.07
C ALA A 173 0.28 -9.23 -11.50
N LYS A 174 -0.33 -10.39 -11.21
CA LYS A 174 0.27 -11.71 -11.48
C LYS A 174 0.52 -11.96 -12.96
N GLN A 175 -0.36 -11.44 -13.83
CA GLN A 175 -0.25 -11.52 -15.29
C GLN A 175 0.60 -10.39 -15.90
N GLY A 176 1.16 -9.49 -15.07
CA GLY A 176 1.80 -8.25 -15.51
C GLY A 176 0.81 -7.12 -15.80
N GLY A 177 1.32 -5.91 -15.97
CA GLY A 177 0.51 -4.70 -16.19
C GLY A 177 0.05 -4.04 -14.88
N ALA A 178 -1.05 -3.28 -14.97
CA ALA A 178 -1.55 -2.49 -13.85
C ALA A 178 -2.35 -3.33 -12.83
N LEU A 179 -2.12 -3.08 -11.54
CA LEU A 179 -3.01 -3.46 -10.43
C LEU A 179 -4.39 -2.79 -10.54
N GLY A 180 -4.44 -1.65 -11.22
CA GLY A 180 -5.65 -0.87 -11.45
C GLY A 180 -5.35 0.63 -11.45
N LYS A 181 -6.41 1.42 -11.59
CA LYS A 181 -6.34 2.88 -11.56
C LYS A 181 -6.93 3.39 -10.26
N TYR A 182 -6.07 3.91 -9.38
CA TYR A 182 -6.45 4.31 -8.02
C TYR A 182 -5.81 5.64 -7.64
N ARG A 183 -6.44 6.36 -6.71
CA ARG A 183 -5.89 7.58 -6.09
C ARG A 183 -5.48 7.32 -4.65
N HIS A 184 -6.27 6.55 -3.93
CA HIS A 184 -6.08 6.31 -2.51
C HIS A 184 -5.55 4.90 -2.27
N LEU A 185 -4.54 4.76 -1.41
CA LEU A 185 -4.11 3.50 -0.85
C LEU A 185 -4.27 3.52 0.67
N LEU A 186 -4.44 2.35 1.27
CA LEU A 186 -4.45 2.19 2.72
C LEU A 186 -3.68 0.92 3.10
N PHE A 187 -2.77 1.06 4.05
CA PHE A 187 -2.02 -0.01 4.70
C PHE A 187 -2.66 -0.28 6.06
N ASP A 188 -3.13 -1.51 6.30
CA ASP A 188 -3.80 -1.98 7.55
C ASP A 188 -3.04 -3.12 8.22
#